data_AF-A0A3A4NAC7-F1
#
_entry.id   AF-A0A3A4NAC7-F1
#
_cell.length_a   1.000
_cell.length_b   1.000
_cell.length_c   1.000
_cell.angle_alpha   90.00
_cell.angle_beta   90.00
_cell.angle_gamma   90.00
#
_symmetry.space_group_name_H-M   'P 1'
#
loop_
_entity.id
_entity.type
_entity.pdbx_description
1 polymer ?
#
loop_
_entity_poly.entity_id
_entity_poly.type
_entity_poly.pdbx_seq_one_letter_code
_entity_poly.pdbx_strand_id
1 'polypeptide(L)'
;KLGRAIEYSLKYEETFKAILKDGHLVLSNNLAERAIKSLVMGRKNWLFSQSFEGAKATVIIMSLLETAKRHQLNSEKYLSYLLECLPNEETLVNKEVLEAYLPWTKVVQEKCK
;
A
#
# COMPACT_ATOMS: atom_id res chain seq x y z
N LYS A 1 19.68 -1.69 -27.26
CA LYS A 1 18.56 -1.95 -26.29
C LYS A 1 18.59 -3.38 -25.75
N LEU A 2 18.75 -4.41 -26.60
CA LEU A 2 18.84 -5.81 -26.17
C LEU A 2 20.01 -6.11 -25.22
N GLY A 3 21.23 -5.66 -25.53
CA GLY A 3 22.40 -5.89 -24.66
C GLY A 3 22.21 -5.38 -23.23
N ARG A 4 21.63 -4.18 -23.06
CA ARG A 4 21.29 -3.62 -21.73
C ARG A 4 20.22 -4.42 -20.99
N ALA A 5 19.25 -5.00 -21.70
CA ALA A 5 18.23 -5.85 -21.10
C ALA A 5 18.82 -7.20 -20.63
N ILE A 6 19.72 -7.77 -21.42
CA ILE A 6 20.46 -8.99 -21.05
C ILE A 6 21.34 -8.72 -19.82
N GLU A 7 22.14 -7.65 -19.85
CA GLU A 7 22.98 -7.24 -18.72
C GLU A 7 22.17 -7.00 -17.44
N TYR A 8 21.02 -6.32 -17.56
CA TYR A 8 20.10 -6.15 -16.42
C TYR A 8 19.57 -7.49 -15.90
N SER A 9 19.17 -8.40 -16.78
CA SER A 9 18.65 -9.72 -16.39
C SER A 9 19.71 -10.56 -15.68
N LEU A 10 20.95 -10.55 -16.17
CA LEU A 10 22.08 -11.23 -15.55
C LEU A 10 22.44 -10.60 -14.20
N LYS A 11 22.43 -9.27 -14.09
CA LYS A 11 22.71 -8.56 -12.84
C LYS A 11 21.75 -8.93 -11.71
N TYR A 12 20.48 -9.20 -12.03
CA TYR A 12 19.43 -9.51 -11.05
C TYR A 12 18.98 -10.98 -11.10
N GLU A 13 19.79 -11.87 -11.66
CA GLU A 13 19.45 -13.28 -11.87
C GLU A 13 18.99 -13.98 -10.58
N GLU A 14 19.70 -13.78 -9.47
CA GLU A 14 19.34 -14.36 -8.17
C GLU A 14 17.97 -13.88 -7.66
N THR A 15 17.63 -12.61 -7.92
CA THR A 15 16.31 -12.07 -7.58
C THR A 15 15.21 -12.71 -8.42
N PHE A 16 15.44 -12.88 -9.72
CA PHE A 16 14.47 -13.53 -10.60
C PHE A 16 14.29 -15.02 -10.26
N LYS A 17 15.36 -15.72 -9.86
CA LYS A 17 15.31 -17.12 -9.44
C LYS A 17 14.64 -17.33 -8.08
N ALA A 18 14.37 -16.29 -7.29
CA ALA A 18 13.71 -16.43 -5.99
C ALA A 18 12.34 -17.13 -6.08
N ILE A 19 11.62 -16.94 -7.18
CA ILE A 19 10.35 -17.63 -7.44
C ILE A 19 10.48 -19.15 -7.53
N LEU A 20 11.67 -19.66 -7.88
CA LEU A 20 11.94 -21.10 -7.94
C LEU A 20 12.13 -21.68 -6.53
N LYS A 21 12.37 -20.82 -5.53
CA LYS A 21 12.58 -21.19 -4.13
C LYS A 21 11.26 -21.14 -3.34
N ASP A 22 10.30 -20.30 -3.74
CA ASP A 22 9.00 -20.14 -3.07
C ASP A 22 7.85 -20.04 -4.08
N GLY A 23 6.97 -21.06 -4.06
CA GLY A 23 5.80 -21.17 -4.95
C GLY A 23 4.69 -20.17 -4.67
N HIS A 24 4.72 -19.43 -3.55
CA HIS A 24 3.78 -18.34 -3.30
C HIS A 24 4.12 -17.06 -4.08
N LEU A 25 5.33 -16.95 -4.64
CA LEU A 25 5.75 -15.80 -5.41
C LEU A 25 5.21 -15.85 -6.83
N VAL A 26 4.77 -14.68 -7.32
CA VAL A 26 4.23 -14.55 -8.68
C VAL A 26 5.37 -14.15 -9.63
N LEU A 27 5.52 -14.89 -10.74
CA LEU A 27 6.54 -14.62 -11.77
C LEU A 27 6.41 -13.22 -12.40
N SER A 28 5.18 -12.73 -12.54
CA SER A 28 4.88 -11.41 -13.13
C SER A 28 4.63 -10.36 -12.07
N ASN A 29 5.05 -9.11 -12.33
CA ASN A 29 4.74 -7.96 -11.49
C ASN A 29 3.35 -7.35 -11.76
N ASN A 30 2.52 -7.99 -12.61
CA ASN A 30 1.24 -7.45 -13.08
C ASN A 30 0.31 -7.01 -11.93
N LEU A 31 0.31 -7.74 -10.81
CA LEU A 31 -0.50 -7.38 -9.64
C LEU A 31 -0.03 -6.05 -9.03
N ALA A 32 1.27 -5.87 -8.87
CA ALA A 32 1.86 -4.63 -8.36
C ALA A 32 1.64 -3.46 -9.32
N GLU A 33 1.82 -3.68 -10.63
CA GLU A 33 1.57 -2.65 -11.65
C GLU A 33 0.10 -2.22 -11.68
N ARG A 34 -0.83 -3.17 -11.56
CA ARG A 34 -2.27 -2.86 -11.46
C ARG A 34 -2.60 -2.07 -10.20
N ALA A 35 -1.99 -2.41 -9.07
CA ALA A 35 -2.21 -1.70 -7.81
C ALA A 35 -1.77 -0.22 -7.88
N ILE A 36 -0.63 0.08 -8.52
CA ILE A 36 -0.14 1.45 -8.65
C ILE A 36 -0.81 2.24 -9.77
N LYS A 37 -1.50 1.57 -10.71
CA LYS A 37 -2.10 2.22 -11.88
C LYS A 37 -3.11 3.32 -11.51
N SER A 38 -3.89 3.14 -10.45
CA SER A 38 -4.84 4.15 -9.96
C SER A 38 -4.15 5.47 -9.61
N LEU A 39 -3.04 5.41 -8.86
CA LEU A 39 -2.19 6.57 -8.55
C LEU A 39 -1.65 7.21 -9.83
N VAL A 40 -1.11 6.39 -10.75
CA VAL A 40 -0.48 6.87 -11.98
C VAL A 40 -1.48 7.59 -12.90
N MET A 41 -2.74 7.16 -12.89
CA MET A 41 -3.83 7.85 -13.58
C MET A 41 -4.28 9.10 -12.81
N GLY A 42 -4.42 9.01 -11.49
CA GLY A 42 -4.79 10.11 -10.61
C GLY A 42 -3.85 11.31 -10.70
N ARG A 43 -2.53 11.08 -10.62
CA ARG A 43 -1.51 12.15 -10.73
C ARG A 43 -1.62 12.96 -12.02
N LYS A 44 -2.11 12.38 -13.11
CA LYS A 44 -2.30 13.09 -14.39
C LYS A 44 -3.48 14.05 -14.31
N ASN A 45 -4.46 13.76 -13.46
CA ASN A 45 -5.70 14.51 -13.29
C ASN A 45 -5.69 15.45 -12.07
N TRP A 46 -4.76 15.28 -11.13
CA TRP A 46 -4.61 16.14 -9.96
C TRP A 46 -3.78 17.39 -10.28
N LEU A 47 -4.41 18.40 -10.90
CA LEU A 47 -3.75 19.63 -11.40
C LEU A 47 -2.85 20.35 -10.38
N PHE A 48 -3.14 20.24 -9.08
CA PHE A 48 -2.44 20.96 -8.01
C PHE A 48 -1.58 20.07 -7.08
N SER A 49 -1.43 18.78 -7.41
CA SER A 49 -0.60 17.84 -6.62
C SER A 49 0.87 17.89 -7.09
N GLN A 50 1.54 19.02 -6.81
CA GLN A 50 2.90 19.29 -7.33
C GLN A 50 3.99 19.34 -6.24
N SER A 51 3.63 19.33 -4.95
CA SER A 51 4.60 19.33 -3.86
C SER A 51 5.03 17.92 -3.46
N PHE A 52 6.27 17.80 -2.98
CA PHE A 52 6.79 16.53 -2.48
C PHE A 52 6.03 16.07 -1.22
N GLU A 53 5.66 17.01 -0.36
CA GLU A 53 4.87 16.81 0.84
C GLU A 53 3.47 16.28 0.49
N GLY A 54 2.83 16.85 -0.54
CA GLY A 54 1.53 16.40 -1.04
C GLY A 54 1.60 15.01 -1.65
N ALA A 55 2.66 14.71 -2.40
CA ALA A 55 2.90 13.37 -2.94
C ALA A 55 3.08 12.35 -1.80
N LYS A 56 3.87 12.68 -0.77
CA LYS A 56 4.09 11.83 0.40
C LYS A 56 2.78 11.55 1.15
N ALA A 57 1.98 12.57 1.43
CA ALA A 57 0.67 12.42 2.08
C ALA A 57 -0.27 11.53 1.25
N THR A 58 -0.31 11.74 -0.06
CA THR A 58 -1.14 10.93 -0.98
C THR A 58 -0.74 9.46 -0.95
N VAL A 59 0.56 9.16 -0.99
CA VAL A 59 1.07 7.78 -0.92
C VAL A 59 0.70 7.11 0.41
N ILE A 60 0.76 7.84 1.52
CA ILE A 60 0.35 7.33 2.84
C ILE A 60 -1.15 6.97 2.84
N ILE A 61 -2.01 7.90 2.41
CA ILE A 61 -3.46 7.68 2.38
C ILE A 61 -3.81 6.49 1.50
N MET A 62 -3.26 6.43 0.28
CA MET A 62 -3.53 5.28 -0.59
C MET A 62 -3.02 3.97 -0.01
N SER A 63 -1.87 3.97 0.66
CA SER A 63 -1.36 2.75 1.31
C SER A 63 -2.33 2.25 2.37
N LEU A 64 -2.92 3.15 3.17
CA LEU A 64 -3.98 2.80 4.13
C LEU A 64 -5.22 2.23 3.44
N LEU A 65 -5.70 2.89 2.39
CA LEU A 65 -6.89 2.45 1.64
C LEU A 65 -6.67 1.08 0.98
N GLU A 66 -5.55 0.88 0.30
CA GLU A 66 -5.23 -0.39 -0.36
C GLU A 66 -5.00 -1.52 0.65
N THR A 67 -4.43 -1.21 1.82
CA THR A 67 -4.32 -2.19 2.92
C THR A 67 -5.71 -2.58 3.43
N ALA A 68 -6.61 -1.61 3.64
CA ALA A 68 -7.99 -1.90 4.04
C ALA A 68 -8.72 -2.80 3.01
N LYS A 69 -8.57 -2.49 1.71
CA LYS A 69 -9.14 -3.34 0.63
C LYS A 69 -8.59 -4.76 0.65
N ARG A 70 -7.28 -4.93 0.86
CA ARG A 70 -6.65 -6.27 0.97
C ARG A 70 -7.22 -7.08 2.13
N HIS A 71 -7.61 -6.41 3.21
CA HIS A 71 -8.29 -7.02 4.36
C HIS A 71 -9.82 -7.07 4.25
N GLN A 72 -10.36 -6.83 3.04
CA GLN A 72 -11.80 -6.91 2.73
C GLN A 72 -12.65 -5.94 3.56
N LEU A 73 -12.07 -4.79 3.92
CA LEU A 73 -12.78 -3.71 4.60
C LEU A 73 -13.30 -2.68 3.59
N ASN A 74 -14.40 -2.02 3.96
CA ASN A 74 -14.80 -0.78 3.32
C ASN A 74 -13.77 0.31 3.63
N SER A 75 -13.06 0.77 2.59
CA SER A 75 -11.92 1.67 2.75
C SER A 75 -12.31 3.06 3.25
N GLU A 76 -13.52 3.54 2.91
CA GLU A 76 -14.05 4.81 3.38
C GLU A 76 -14.37 4.73 4.87
N LYS A 77 -15.12 3.69 5.30
CA LYS A 77 -15.40 3.46 6.73
C LYS A 77 -14.13 3.34 7.55
N TYR A 78 -13.13 2.61 7.04
CA TYR A 78 -11.85 2.46 7.74
C TYR A 78 -11.13 3.80 7.89
N LEU A 79 -11.08 4.62 6.83
CA LEU A 79 -10.46 5.94 6.91
C LEU A 79 -11.20 6.85 7.89
N SER A 80 -12.54 6.87 7.86
CA SER A 80 -13.36 7.64 8.81
C SER A 80 -13.12 7.17 10.24
N TYR A 81 -13.11 5.85 10.47
CA TYR A 81 -12.82 5.27 11.78
C TYR A 81 -11.47 5.72 12.34
N LEU A 82 -10.42 5.71 11.50
CA LEU A 82 -9.10 6.20 11.91
C LEU A 82 -9.13 7.69 12.25
N LEU A 83 -9.78 8.51 11.42
CA LEU A 83 -9.87 9.96 11.64
C LEU A 83 -10.74 10.34 12.84
N GLU A 84 -11.70 9.50 13.23
CA GLU A 84 -12.54 9.70 14.42
C GLU A 84 -11.84 9.24 15.70
N CYS A 85 -11.13 8.11 15.66
CA CYS A 85 -10.60 7.50 16.88
C CYS A 85 -9.18 7.95 17.21
N LEU A 86 -8.28 8.04 16.22
CA LEU A 86 -6.87 8.36 16.48
C LEU A 86 -6.64 9.74 17.11
N PRO A 87 -7.36 10.82 16.74
CA PRO A 87 -7.15 12.12 17.39
C PRO A 87 -7.54 12.15 18.87
N ASN A 88 -8.37 11.21 19.31
CA ASN A 88 -8.82 11.09 20.69
C ASN A 88 -7.93 10.18 21.54
N GLU A 89 -6.87 9.60 20.95
CA GLU A 89 -5.94 8.72 21.65
C GLU A 89 -4.86 9.54 22.39
N GLU A 90 -4.68 9.28 23.69
CA GLU A 90 -3.77 10.08 24.53
C GLU A 90 -2.30 9.94 24.12
N THR A 91 -1.91 8.78 23.58
CA THR A 91 -0.51 8.47 23.26
C THR A 91 -0.35 7.83 21.88
N LEU A 92 -0.40 8.64 20.82
CA LEU A 92 -0.10 8.20 19.43
C LEU A 92 1.34 7.72 19.21
N VAL A 93 2.22 7.87 20.21
CA VAL A 93 3.62 7.41 20.17
C VAL A 93 3.73 5.93 20.52
N ASN A 94 2.76 5.36 21.24
CA ASN A 94 2.84 3.95 21.62
C ASN A 94 2.41 3.04 20.46
N LYS A 95 3.33 2.21 20.00
CA LYS A 95 3.12 1.24 18.93
C LYS A 95 2.02 0.22 19.29
N GLU A 96 1.95 -0.20 20.54
CA GLU A 96 0.97 -1.19 21.02
C GLU A 96 -0.46 -0.67 20.88
N VAL A 97 -0.66 0.63 21.12
CA VAL A 97 -1.95 1.30 20.98
C VAL A 97 -2.34 1.39 19.50
N LEU A 98 -1.40 1.75 18.63
CA LEU A 98 -1.65 1.80 17.17
C LEU A 98 -1.96 0.43 16.58
N GLU A 99 -1.43 -0.65 17.14
CA GLU A 99 -1.70 -2.02 16.68
C GLU A 99 -3.18 -2.40 16.80
N ALA A 100 -3.91 -1.82 17.76
CA ALA A 100 -5.35 -2.05 17.92
C ALA A 100 -6.18 -1.52 16.73
N TYR A 101 -5.68 -0.49 16.05
CA TYR A 101 -6.34 0.17 14.91
C TYR A 101 -6.00 -0.46 13.55
N LEU A 102 -5.15 -1.49 13.53
CA LEU A 102 -4.74 -2.14 12.29
C LEU A 102 -5.89 -2.94 11.65
N PRO A 103 -5.91 -3.06 10.31
CA PRO A 103 -7.08 -3.56 9.59
C PRO A 103 -7.39 -5.04 9.83
N TRP A 104 -6.49 -5.82 10.43
CA TRP A 104 -6.70 -7.23 10.76
C TRP A 104 -7.26 -7.46 12.17
N THR A 105 -7.42 -6.43 13.00
CA THR A 105 -7.98 -6.61 14.35
C THR A 105 -9.48 -6.87 14.29
N LYS A 106 -9.99 -7.66 15.26
CA LYS A 106 -11.42 -8.02 15.31
C LYS A 106 -12.33 -6.80 15.38
N VAL A 107 -11.95 -5.82 16.21
CA VAL A 107 -12.72 -4.57 16.41
C VAL A 107 -12.87 -3.79 15.10
N VAL A 108 -11.79 -3.65 14.35
CA VAL A 108 -11.80 -2.94 13.06
C VAL A 108 -12.60 -3.74 12.03
N GLN A 109 -12.44 -5.06 11.99
CA GLN A 109 -13.18 -5.95 11.09
C GLN A 109 -14.69 -5.91 11.32
N GLU A 110 -15.15 -5.80 12.56
CA GLU A 110 -16.57 -5.68 12.89
C GLU A 110 -17.14 -4.30 12.51
N LYS A 111 -16.38 -3.23 12.72
CA LYS A 111 -16.83 -1.85 12.46
C LYS A 111 -16.75 -1.46 10.98
N CYS A 112 -15.75 -1.96 10.25
CA CYS A 112 -15.37 -1.44 8.93
C CYS A 112 -15.64 -2.42 7.78
N LYS A 113 -16.26 -3.58 8.01
CA LYS A 113 -16.75 -4.44 6.93
C LYS A 113 -17.90 -3.82 6.14
#